data_AF-C6BMD6-F1
#
_entry.id   AF-C6BMD6-F1
#
_cell.length_a   1.000
_cell.length_b   1.000
_cell.length_c   1.000
_cell.angle_alpha   90.00
_cell.angle_beta   90.00
_cell.angle_gamma   90.00
#
_symmetry.space_group_name_H-M   'P 1'
#
loop_
_entity.id
_entity.type
_entity.pdbx_description
1 polymer ?
#
loop_
_entity_poly.entity_id
_entity_poly.type
_entity_poly.pdbx_seq_one_letter_code
_entity_poly.pdbx_strand_id
1 'polypeptide(L)'
;MNVDDNLLYAQGALAAKEYLHKARMDMKMHRKFEPQTLRCHKQVYVKDKALEFQAGFMDAIGAFILSSLDGVTVDLFRWDVLHVLARANKQK
;
A
#
# COMPACT_ATOMS: atom_id res chain seq x y z
N MET A 1 10.88 18.70 -2.62
CA MET A 1 10.93 17.22 -2.60
C MET A 1 11.79 16.81 -3.79
N ASN A 2 12.86 16.06 -3.56
CA ASN A 2 13.78 15.68 -4.64
C ASN A 2 13.08 14.69 -5.59
N VAL A 3 13.53 14.59 -6.84
CA VAL A 3 12.93 13.65 -7.80
C VAL A 3 13.09 12.20 -7.30
N ASP A 4 14.22 11.91 -6.67
CA ASP A 4 14.53 10.61 -6.07
C ASP A 4 13.61 10.29 -4.89
N ASP A 5 13.30 11.28 -4.03
CA ASP A 5 12.36 11.13 -2.91
C ASP A 5 10.95 10.75 -3.41
N ASN A 6 10.54 11.37 -4.52
CA ASN A 6 9.24 11.14 -5.13
C ASN A 6 9.18 9.76 -5.81
N LEU A 7 10.29 9.30 -6.41
CA LEU A 7 10.42 7.97 -6.97
C LEU A 7 10.38 6.89 -5.88
N LEU A 8 11.13 7.07 -4.79
CA LEU A 8 11.14 6.13 -3.66
C LEU A 8 9.77 6.03 -2.99
N TYR A 9 9.10 7.17 -2.81
CA TYR A 9 7.72 7.21 -2.32
C TYR A 9 6.77 6.43 -3.23
N ALA A 10 6.82 6.66 -4.55
CA ALA A 10 5.99 5.94 -5.51
C ALA A 10 6.26 4.42 -5.50
N GLN A 11 7.53 4.00 -5.38
CA GLN A 11 7.90 2.60 -5.24
C GLN A 11 7.32 1.97 -3.97
N GLY A 12 7.34 2.68 -2.85
CA GLY A 12 6.71 2.24 -1.60
C GLY A 12 5.21 2.01 -1.76
N ALA A 13 4.52 2.96 -2.39
CA ALA A 13 3.07 2.86 -2.64
C ALA A 13 2.72 1.68 -3.56
N LEU A 14 3.51 1.43 -4.60
CA LEU A 14 3.34 0.27 -5.48
C LEU A 14 3.60 -1.05 -4.75
N ALA A 15 4.63 -1.11 -3.90
CA ALA A 15 4.92 -2.29 -3.08
C ALA A 15 3.76 -2.64 -2.13
N ALA A 16 3.08 -1.63 -1.56
CA ALA A 16 1.88 -1.85 -0.76
C ALA A 16 0.72 -2.44 -1.57
N LYS A 17 0.49 -1.96 -2.81
CA LYS A 17 -0.50 -2.55 -3.73
C LYS A 17 -0.19 -4.03 -4.01
N GLU A 18 1.07 -4.35 -4.28
CA GLU A 18 1.49 -5.75 -4.50
C GLU A 18 1.29 -6.61 -3.26
N TYR A 19 1.65 -6.10 -2.08
CA TYR A 19 1.40 -6.78 -0.81
C TYR A 19 -0.08 -7.10 -0.62
N LEU A 20 -0.97 -6.11 -0.82
CA LEU A 20 -2.42 -6.28 -0.71
C LEU A 20 -2.95 -7.31 -1.72
N HIS A 21 -2.42 -7.31 -2.94
CA HIS A 21 -2.79 -8.29 -3.95
C HIS A 21 -2.43 -9.72 -3.51
N LYS A 22 -1.20 -9.93 -3.04
CA LYS A 22 -0.73 -11.23 -2.52
C LYS A 22 -1.57 -11.67 -1.32
N ALA A 23 -1.77 -10.80 -0.33
CA ALA A 23 -2.58 -11.09 0.84
C ALA A 23 -4.02 -11.51 0.47
N ARG A 24 -4.65 -10.83 -0.51
CA ARG A 24 -5.99 -11.19 -1.00
C ARG A 24 -6.00 -12.53 -1.73
N MET A 25 -4.97 -12.83 -2.53
CA MET A 25 -4.84 -14.12 -3.21
C MET A 25 -4.67 -15.25 -2.20
N ASP A 26 -3.81 -15.08 -1.19
CA ASP A 26 -3.57 -16.07 -0.14
C ASP A 26 -4.84 -16.36 0.66
N MET A 27 -5.60 -15.32 1.02
CA MET A 27 -6.91 -15.49 1.66
C MET A 27 -7.89 -16.26 0.77
N LYS A 28 -7.93 -15.99 -0.54
CA LYS A 28 -8.82 -16.69 -1.47
C LYS A 28 -8.43 -18.16 -1.67
N MET A 29 -7.14 -18.43 -1.87
CA MET A 29 -6.63 -19.77 -2.20
C MET A 29 -6.57 -20.67 -0.97
N HIS A 30 -6.10 -20.15 0.16
CA HIS A 30 -5.86 -20.93 1.36
C HIS A 30 -6.96 -20.80 2.42
N ARG A 31 -7.92 -19.89 2.24
CA ARG A 31 -8.98 -19.56 3.22
C ARG A 31 -8.44 -19.24 4.62
N LYS A 32 -7.21 -18.74 4.68
CA LYS A 32 -6.53 -18.35 5.92
C LYS A 32 -6.44 -16.84 5.99
N PHE A 33 -6.99 -16.28 7.05
CA PHE A 33 -6.82 -14.88 7.38
C PHE A 33 -5.68 -14.77 8.41
N GLU A 34 -4.55 -14.20 7.98
CA GLU A 34 -3.39 -14.02 8.84
C GLU A 34 -3.08 -12.52 9.02
N PRO A 35 -3.72 -11.84 10.00
CA PRO A 35 -3.60 -10.40 10.16
C PRO A 35 -2.18 -9.93 10.53
N GLN A 36 -1.35 -10.84 11.04
CA GLN A 36 0.05 -10.57 11.39
C GLN A 36 0.97 -10.37 10.17
N THR A 37 0.55 -10.80 8.98
CA THR A 37 1.37 -10.74 7.76
C THR A 37 1.79 -9.31 7.41
N LEU A 38 0.93 -8.31 7.60
CA LEU A 38 1.27 -6.91 7.36
C LEU A 38 2.39 -6.44 8.29
N ARG A 39 2.28 -6.81 9.58
CA ARG A 39 3.28 -6.47 10.58
C ARG A 39 4.62 -7.13 10.27
N CYS A 40 4.60 -8.42 9.93
CA CYS A 40 5.80 -9.17 9.54
C CYS A 40 6.43 -8.57 8.28
N HIS A 41 5.64 -8.30 7.24
CA HIS A 41 6.13 -7.69 6.00
C HIS A 41 6.75 -6.32 6.25
N LYS A 42 6.12 -5.50 7.11
CA LYS A 42 6.69 -4.22 7.52
C LYS A 42 8.04 -4.38 8.22
N GLN A 43 8.13 -5.31 9.17
CA GLN A 43 9.33 -5.52 9.99
C GLN A 43 10.50 -6.13 9.21
N VAL A 44 10.23 -7.03 8.26
CA VAL A 44 11.25 -7.80 7.55
C VAL A 44 11.66 -7.17 6.22
N TYR A 45 10.75 -6.46 5.55
CA TYR A 45 11.01 -5.91 4.21
C TYR A 45 11.00 -4.38 4.18
N VAL A 46 9.97 -3.75 4.73
CA VAL A 46 9.78 -2.29 4.61
C VAL A 46 10.74 -1.52 5.52
N LYS A 47 11.05 -2.05 6.71
CA LYS A 47 11.89 -1.39 7.72
C LYS A 47 13.28 -1.00 7.20
N ASP A 48 13.86 -1.81 6.31
CA ASP A 48 15.22 -1.60 5.80
C ASP A 48 15.24 -0.70 4.54
N LYS A 49 14.11 -0.10 4.17
CA LYS A 49 13.99 0.83 3.03
C LYS A 49 14.09 2.29 3.47
N ALA A 50 14.37 3.18 2.53
CA ALA A 50 14.38 4.63 2.74
C ALA A 50 13.05 5.13 3.34
N LEU A 51 13.09 6.23 4.09
CA LEU A 51 11.91 6.75 4.81
C LEU A 51 10.76 7.09 3.85
N GLU A 52 11.08 7.60 2.67
CA GLU A 52 10.13 7.95 1.61
C GLU A 52 9.40 6.71 1.12
N PHE A 53 10.11 5.60 0.94
CA PHE A 53 9.51 4.31 0.60
C PHE A 53 8.58 3.83 1.71
N GLN A 54 8.99 3.94 2.97
CA GLN A 54 8.15 3.54 4.10
C GLN A 54 6.88 4.39 4.18
N ALA A 55 6.98 5.70 3.93
CA ALA A 55 5.86 6.63 3.89
C ALA A 55 4.88 6.26 2.77
N GLY A 56 5.37 6.09 1.54
CA GLY A 56 4.53 5.70 0.40
C GLY A 56 3.83 4.37 0.61
N PHE A 57 4.52 3.39 1.22
CA PHE A 57 3.93 2.11 1.58
C PHE A 57 2.79 2.28 2.58
N MET A 58 3.01 3.01 3.67
CA MET A 58 2.00 3.21 4.72
C MET A 58 0.80 4.03 4.23
N ASP A 59 1.03 5.05 3.42
CA ASP A 59 -0.03 5.90 2.87
C ASP A 59 -0.92 5.11 1.90
N ALA A 60 -0.34 4.23 1.07
CA ALA A 60 -1.10 3.32 0.22
C ALA A 60 -1.98 2.36 1.05
N ILE A 61 -1.46 1.77 2.12
CA ILE A 61 -2.27 0.94 3.04
C ILE A 61 -3.41 1.75 3.66
N GLY A 62 -3.12 2.98 4.10
CA GLY A 62 -4.12 3.89 4.65
C GLY A 62 -5.23 4.21 3.64
N ALA A 63 -4.86 4.52 2.39
CA ALA A 63 -5.82 4.80 1.32
C ALA A 63 -6.72 3.59 1.00
N PHE A 64 -6.16 2.37 1.03
CA PHE A 64 -6.94 1.14 0.88
C PHE A 64 -7.95 0.94 2.01
N ILE A 65 -7.53 1.15 3.26
CA ILE A 65 -8.40 1.04 4.43
C ILE A 65 -9.52 2.08 4.35
N LEU A 66 -9.19 3.35 4.10
CA LEU A 66 -10.17 4.43 3.98
C LEU A 66 -11.20 4.14 2.88
N SER A 67 -10.74 3.75 1.69
CA SER A 67 -11.63 3.37 0.59
C SER A 67 -12.58 2.23 1.00
N SER A 68 -12.06 1.24 1.72
CA SER A 68 -12.86 0.10 2.21
C SER A 68 -13.90 0.54 3.25
N LEU A 69 -13.54 1.48 4.14
CA LEU A 69 -14.44 2.05 5.14
C LEU A 69 -15.54 2.92 4.51
N ASP A 70 -15.24 3.58 3.39
CA ASP A 70 -16.23 4.32 2.57
C ASP A 70 -17.16 3.39 1.77
N GLY A 71 -17.04 2.07 1.94
CA GLY A 71 -17.83 1.06 1.21
C GLY A 71 -17.38 0.84 -0.23
N VAL A 72 -16.25 1.44 -0.65
CA VAL A 72 -15.70 1.27 -2.00
C VAL A 72 -14.89 -0.02 -2.05
N THR A 73 -15.33 -0.96 -2.88
CA THR A 73 -14.56 -2.17 -3.15
C THR A 73 -13.37 -1.84 -4.06
N VAL A 74 -12.16 -1.87 -3.50
CA VAL A 74 -10.93 -1.62 -4.27
C VAL A 74 -10.58 -2.85 -5.12
N ASP A 75 -10.64 -2.67 -6.44
CA ASP A 75 -10.07 -3.63 -7.39
C ASP A 75 -8.54 -3.46 -7.45
N LEU A 76 -7.83 -4.25 -6.66
CA LEU A 76 -6.36 -4.20 -6.56
C LEU A 76 -5.64 -4.46 -7.88
N PHE A 77 -6.28 -5.03 -8.91
CA PHE A 77 -5.65 -5.18 -10.22
C PHE A 77 -5.60 -3.84 -10.95
N ARG A 78 -6.75 -3.15 -11.00
CA ARG A 78 -6.94 -1.86 -11.69
C ARG A 78 -6.65 -0.63 -10.83
N TRP A 79 -6.36 -0.84 -9.55
CA TRP A 79 -6.18 0.25 -8.61
C TRP A 79 -4.93 1.08 -8.93
N ASP A 80 -5.14 2.32 -9.36
CA ASP A 80 -4.07 3.30 -9.54
C ASP A 80 -3.80 4.02 -8.21
N VAL A 81 -2.98 3.38 -7.38
CA VAL A 81 -2.64 3.87 -6.04
C VAL A 81 -1.93 5.23 -6.10
N LEU A 82 -1.09 5.47 -7.10
CA LEU A 82 -0.33 6.72 -7.23
C LEU A 82 -1.27 7.89 -7.53
N HIS A 83 -2.25 7.69 -8.43
CA HIS A 83 -3.25 8.71 -8.70
C HIS A 83 -4.15 9.00 -7.48
N VAL A 84 -4.55 7.96 -6.74
CA VAL A 84 -5.34 8.11 -5.50
C VAL A 84 -4.57 8.94 -4.47
N LEU A 85 -3.29 8.62 -4.23
CA LEU A 85 -2.46 9.36 -3.28
C LEU A 85 -2.18 10.79 -3.75
N ALA A 86 -1.93 11.01 -5.05
CA ALA A 86 -1.77 12.34 -5.60
C ALA A 86 -3.02 13.21 -5.42
N ARG A 87 -4.22 12.63 -5.56
CA ARG A 87 -5.48 13.33 -5.29
C ARG A 87 -5.65 13.65 -3.81
N ALA A 88 -5.36 12.69 -2.92
CA ALA A 88 -5.46 12.89 -1.48
C ALA A 88 -4.51 13.98 -0.97
N ASN A 89 -3.27 14.01 -1.50
CA ASN A 89 -2.28 15.01 -1.13
C ASN A 89 -2.59 16.42 -1.68
N LYS A 90 -3.38 16.56 -2.75
CA LYS A 90 -3.87 17.86 -3.23
C LYS A 90 -4.99 18.45 -2.38
N GLN A 91 -5.64 17.64 -1.54
CA GLN A 91 -6.74 18.06 -0.68
C GLN A 91 -6.29 18.43 0.74
N LYS A 92 -5.00 18.25 1.05
CA LYS A 92 -4.33 18.75 2.26
C LYS A 92 -3.72 20.11 1.99
#